data_AF-A0A956E3P1-F1
#
_entry.id   AF-A0A956E3P1-F1
#
_cell.length_a   1.000
_cell.length_b   1.000
_cell.length_c   1.000
_cell.angle_alpha   90.00
_cell.angle_beta   90.00
_cell.angle_gamma   90.00
#
_symmetry.space_group_name_H-M   'P 1'
#
loop_
_entity.id
_entity.type
_entity.pdbx_description
1 polymer ?
#
loop_
_entity_poly.entity_id
_entity_poly.type
_entity_poly.pdbx_seq_one_letter_code
_entity_poly.pdbx_strand_id
1 'polypeptide(L)'
;MADVRIEHIYNCDPDTVWDKFFFDAEYNTRLFKEGLKFPAYEQIKFEETDTEIRRSVEVTPELGPMPGPLKKLIGDGLGYREDGVFNKATKRYKLTITPNKMADKVTITGEMWMEPKGDGKSNRVFTCSVNAKIFGVGGMLEKKTIEDMKKSYEVGAEFTNKYIAEKGL
;
A
#
# COMPACT_ATOMS: atom_id res chain seq x y z
N MET A 1 -11.17 12.33 9.86
CA MET A 1 -10.60 12.15 8.51
C MET A 1 -9.21 12.72 8.55
N ALA A 2 -8.23 11.93 8.12
CA ALA A 2 -6.84 12.33 8.07
C ALA A 2 -6.27 11.99 6.69
N ASP A 3 -5.57 12.95 6.11
CA ASP A 3 -4.96 12.84 4.79
C ASP A 3 -3.44 12.79 4.90
N VAL A 4 -2.80 12.04 4.02
CA VAL A 4 -1.35 11.93 3.95
C VAL A 4 -0.86 11.84 2.51
N ARG A 5 0.27 12.51 2.24
CA ARG A 5 1.10 12.30 1.06
C ARG A 5 2.41 11.65 1.50
N ILE A 6 2.80 10.57 0.84
CA ILE A 6 4.01 9.79 1.14
C ILE A 6 4.80 9.63 -0.16
N GLU A 7 6.10 9.90 -0.10
CA GLU A 7 6.96 9.95 -1.28
C GLU A 7 8.27 9.22 -1.04
N HIS A 8 8.71 8.43 -2.02
CA HIS A 8 9.97 7.69 -1.94
C HIS A 8 10.65 7.66 -3.30
N ILE A 9 11.99 7.65 -3.32
CA ILE A 9 12.75 7.52 -4.56
C ILE A 9 12.92 6.05 -4.90
N TYR A 10 12.59 5.67 -6.13
CA TYR A 10 12.98 4.40 -6.74
C TYR A 10 14.11 4.63 -7.74
N ASN A 11 15.11 3.76 -7.71
CA ASN A 11 16.29 3.81 -8.56
C ASN A 11 16.06 3.22 -9.96
N CYS A 12 14.85 3.40 -10.49
CA CYS A 12 14.48 3.09 -11.87
C CYS A 12 13.48 4.13 -12.38
N ASP A 13 13.30 4.19 -13.69
CA ASP A 13 12.37 5.13 -14.30
C ASP A 13 10.90 4.75 -14.01
N PRO A 14 9.96 5.70 -14.15
CA PRO A 14 8.54 5.45 -13.90
C PRO A 14 7.95 4.23 -14.63
N ASP A 15 8.38 3.95 -15.85
CA ASP A 15 7.76 2.93 -16.70
C ASP A 15 8.23 1.54 -16.27
N THR A 16 9.51 1.42 -15.91
CA THR A 16 10.05 0.21 -15.28
C THR A 16 9.23 -0.23 -14.06
N VAL A 17 8.74 0.72 -13.24
CA VAL A 17 7.90 0.37 -12.09
C VAL A 17 6.63 -0.36 -12.51
N TRP A 18 5.86 0.21 -13.43
CA TRP A 18 4.57 -0.34 -13.86
C TRP A 18 4.73 -1.59 -14.71
N ASP A 19 5.71 -1.59 -15.61
CA ASP A 19 5.87 -2.61 -16.64
C ASP A 19 6.63 -3.84 -16.15
N LYS A 20 7.45 -3.71 -15.10
CA LYS A 20 8.36 -4.79 -14.67
C LYS A 20 8.02 -5.42 -13.34
N PHE A 21 7.60 -4.64 -12.34
CA PHE A 21 7.51 -5.20 -10.98
C PHE A 21 6.28 -4.83 -10.16
N PHE A 22 5.62 -3.70 -10.37
CA PHE A 22 4.51 -3.30 -9.50
C PHE A 22 3.36 -4.33 -9.48
N PHE A 23 3.09 -4.96 -10.62
CA PHE A 23 2.08 -6.02 -10.79
C PHE A 23 2.66 -7.44 -10.79
N ASP A 24 3.97 -7.60 -10.64
CA ASP A 24 4.64 -8.89 -10.68
C ASP A 24 4.42 -9.68 -9.38
N ALA A 25 4.09 -10.96 -9.51
CA ALA A 25 3.75 -11.81 -8.37
C ALA A 25 4.97 -12.13 -7.48
N GLU A 26 6.16 -12.30 -8.07
CA GLU A 26 7.40 -12.55 -7.32
C GLU A 26 7.74 -11.33 -6.47
N TYR A 27 7.82 -10.16 -7.09
CA TYR A 27 8.10 -8.90 -6.40
C TYR A 27 7.14 -8.67 -5.24
N ASN A 28 5.82 -8.75 -5.48
CA ASN A 28 4.84 -8.49 -4.43
C ASN A 28 4.95 -9.51 -3.29
N THR A 29 5.10 -10.80 -3.60
CA THR A 29 5.27 -11.84 -2.57
C THR A 29 6.50 -11.57 -1.70
N ARG A 30 7.63 -11.21 -2.31
CA ARG A 30 8.86 -10.88 -1.57
C ARG A 30 8.74 -9.58 -0.79
N LEU A 31 8.17 -8.53 -1.37
CA LEU A 31 7.93 -7.26 -0.66
C LEU A 31 7.11 -7.51 0.61
N PHE A 32 5.96 -8.18 0.50
CA PHE A 32 5.08 -8.38 1.65
C PHE A 32 5.64 -9.36 2.68
N LYS A 33 6.20 -10.50 2.25
CA LYS A 33 6.68 -11.54 3.19
C LYS A 33 8.10 -11.32 3.69
N GLU A 34 9.01 -10.85 2.83
CA GLU A 34 10.43 -10.68 3.18
C GLU A 34 10.74 -9.26 3.62
N GLY A 35 10.24 -8.25 2.89
CA GLY A 35 10.49 -6.84 3.21
C GLY A 35 9.67 -6.39 4.42
N LEU A 36 8.34 -6.50 4.32
CA LEU A 36 7.39 -6.01 5.33
C LEU A 36 7.12 -7.00 6.45
N LYS A 37 7.53 -8.26 6.31
CA LYS A 37 7.31 -9.35 7.28
C LYS A 37 5.84 -9.58 7.64
N PHE A 38 4.94 -9.31 6.69
CA PHE A 38 3.52 -9.48 6.91
C PHE A 38 3.14 -10.96 7.03
N PRO A 39 2.36 -11.36 8.05
CA PRO A 39 1.93 -12.75 8.24
C PRO A 39 1.20 -13.36 7.04
N ALA A 40 0.43 -12.56 6.29
CA ALA A 40 -0.26 -13.03 5.10
C ALA A 40 -0.33 -11.98 4.00
N TYR A 41 -0.16 -12.43 2.78
CA TYR A 41 -0.39 -11.70 1.53
C TYR A 41 -0.87 -12.69 0.48
N GLU A 42 -1.98 -12.38 -0.17
CA GLU A 42 -2.52 -13.16 -1.28
C GLU A 42 -3.12 -12.23 -2.34
N GLN A 43 -2.83 -12.50 -3.61
CA GLN A 43 -3.52 -11.85 -4.72
C GLN A 43 -4.75 -12.67 -5.09
N ILE A 44 -5.92 -12.17 -4.72
CA ILE A 44 -7.20 -12.83 -4.94
C ILE A 44 -7.79 -12.54 -6.33
N LYS A 45 -7.37 -11.45 -6.97
CA LYS A 45 -7.88 -11.06 -8.29
C LYS A 45 -6.83 -10.30 -9.08
N PHE A 46 -6.73 -10.63 -10.37
CA PHE A 46 -5.97 -9.87 -11.36
C PHE A 46 -6.66 -9.96 -12.72
N GLU A 47 -7.08 -8.81 -13.24
CA GLU A 47 -7.70 -8.68 -14.56
C GLU A 47 -7.00 -7.55 -15.31
N GLU A 48 -6.60 -7.81 -16.54
CA GLU A 48 -5.98 -6.82 -17.41
C GLU A 48 -6.80 -6.65 -18.68
N THR A 49 -6.98 -5.40 -19.07
CA THR A 49 -7.62 -4.96 -20.31
C THR A 49 -6.67 -4.03 -21.06
N ASP A 50 -7.07 -3.59 -22.26
CA ASP A 50 -6.28 -2.62 -23.02
C ASP A 50 -6.10 -1.28 -22.31
N THR A 51 -7.05 -0.89 -21.45
CA THR A 51 -7.06 0.43 -20.80
C THR A 51 -6.72 0.40 -19.31
N GLU A 52 -6.99 -0.71 -18.63
CA GLU A 52 -6.91 -0.80 -17.17
C GLU A 52 -6.39 -2.15 -16.68
N ILE A 53 -5.76 -2.15 -15.50
CA ILE A 53 -5.48 -3.35 -14.70
C ILE A 53 -6.27 -3.25 -13.40
N ARG A 54 -7.01 -4.29 -13.04
CA ARG A 54 -7.74 -4.41 -11.77
C ARG A 54 -7.10 -5.49 -10.94
N ARG A 55 -6.66 -5.13 -9.73
CA ARG A 55 -6.02 -6.04 -8.78
C ARG A 55 -6.73 -5.97 -7.44
N SER A 56 -7.01 -7.13 -6.86
CA SER A 56 -7.43 -7.22 -5.46
C SER A 56 -6.48 -8.14 -4.69
N VAL A 57 -6.11 -7.71 -3.48
CA VAL A 57 -5.24 -8.48 -2.58
C VAL A 57 -5.84 -8.56 -1.20
N GLU A 58 -5.59 -9.64 -0.49
CA GLU A 58 -5.85 -9.78 0.94
C GLU A 58 -4.54 -9.78 1.72
N VAL A 59 -4.50 -9.00 2.80
CA VAL A 59 -3.28 -8.73 3.55
C VAL A 59 -3.56 -8.77 5.04
N THR A 60 -2.70 -9.46 5.78
CA THR A 60 -2.60 -9.35 7.24
C THR A 60 -1.30 -8.63 7.55
N PRO A 61 -1.33 -7.33 7.92
CA PRO A 61 -0.12 -6.59 8.27
C PRO A 61 0.46 -7.05 9.61
N GLU A 62 1.76 -6.80 9.80
CA GLU A 62 2.35 -6.84 11.14
C GLU A 62 1.87 -5.61 11.92
N LEU A 63 1.21 -5.85 13.05
CA LEU A 63 0.75 -4.77 13.92
C LEU A 63 1.87 -4.38 14.89
N GLY A 64 2.33 -3.12 14.78
CA GLY A 64 3.20 -2.54 15.78
C GLY A 64 2.49 -2.34 17.13
N PRO A 65 3.18 -1.73 18.11
CA PRO A 65 2.57 -1.40 19.40
C PRO A 65 1.29 -0.58 19.23
N MET A 66 0.18 -1.09 19.79
CA MET A 66 -1.13 -0.46 19.73
C MET A 66 -1.51 0.17 21.08
N PRO A 67 -2.06 1.40 21.10
CA PRO A 67 -2.68 1.96 22.29
C PRO A 67 -3.77 1.04 22.85
N GLY A 68 -3.90 0.97 24.17
CA GLY A 68 -4.86 0.08 24.85
C GLY A 68 -6.30 0.12 24.30
N PRO A 69 -6.90 1.31 24.07
CA PRO A 69 -8.23 1.41 23.46
C PRO A 69 -8.32 0.80 22.06
N LEU A 70 -7.29 1.00 21.21
CA LEU A 70 -7.25 0.42 19.88
C LEU A 70 -6.99 -1.09 19.92
N LYS A 71 -6.17 -1.57 20.85
CA LYS A 71 -5.94 -3.00 21.05
C LYS A 71 -7.25 -3.73 21.40
N LYS A 72 -8.08 -3.14 22.28
CA LYS A 72 -9.41 -3.68 22.60
C LYS A 72 -10.35 -3.71 21.40
N LEU A 73 -10.27 -2.69 20.55
CA LEU A 73 -11.11 -2.55 19.36
C LEU A 73 -10.72 -3.56 18.26
N ILE A 74 -9.42 -3.74 18.02
CA ILE A 74 -8.90 -4.60 16.94
C ILE A 74 -8.83 -6.08 17.36
N GLY A 75 -8.57 -6.37 18.64
CA GLY A 75 -8.46 -7.74 19.15
C GLY A 75 -7.27 -8.50 18.56
N ASP A 76 -7.47 -9.78 18.25
CA ASP A 76 -6.39 -10.73 17.90
C ASP A 76 -5.81 -10.59 16.47
N GLY A 77 -6.17 -9.52 15.75
CA GLY A 77 -5.59 -9.26 14.44
C GLY A 77 -6.39 -8.31 13.58
N LEU A 78 -5.69 -7.66 12.67
CA LEU A 78 -6.24 -6.82 11.61
C LEU A 78 -5.87 -7.48 10.28
N GLY A 79 -6.84 -7.60 9.39
CA GLY A 79 -6.60 -7.91 7.99
C GLY A 79 -7.38 -6.92 7.13
N TYR A 80 -7.03 -6.83 5.86
CA TYR A 80 -7.77 -5.99 4.93
C TYR A 80 -7.73 -6.56 3.52
N ARG A 81 -8.74 -6.19 2.75
CA ARG A 81 -8.74 -6.33 1.30
C ARG A 81 -8.41 -4.97 0.68
N GLU A 82 -7.45 -4.94 -0.22
CA GLU A 82 -7.20 -3.80 -1.10
C GLU A 82 -7.78 -4.12 -2.46
N ASP A 83 -8.61 -3.22 -2.99
CA ASP A 83 -9.11 -3.25 -4.36
C ASP A 83 -8.55 -2.05 -5.10
N GLY A 84 -7.80 -2.29 -6.18
CA GLY A 84 -7.17 -1.22 -6.94
C GLY A 84 -7.34 -1.34 -8.45
N VAL A 85 -7.33 -0.17 -9.09
CA VAL A 85 -7.50 0.02 -10.53
C VAL A 85 -6.36 0.92 -11.04
N PHE A 86 -5.58 0.38 -11.96
CA PHE A 86 -4.56 1.11 -12.70
C PHE A 86 -5.12 1.57 -14.03
N ASN A 87 -5.03 2.86 -14.31
CA ASN A 87 -5.32 3.39 -15.64
C ASN A 87 -4.01 3.50 -16.44
N LYS A 88 -3.91 2.78 -17.56
CA LYS A 88 -2.70 2.70 -18.39
C LYS A 88 -2.38 4.02 -19.09
N ALA A 89 -3.40 4.79 -19.47
CA ALA A 89 -3.23 6.06 -20.16
C ALA A 89 -2.66 7.14 -19.22
N THR A 90 -3.15 7.19 -17.97
CA THR A 90 -2.73 8.21 -17.00
C THR A 90 -1.62 7.75 -16.06
N LYS A 91 -1.28 6.45 -16.05
CA LYS A 91 -0.35 5.82 -15.11
C LYS A 91 -0.67 6.13 -13.64
N ARG A 92 -1.96 6.01 -13.30
CA ARG A 92 -2.52 6.28 -11.96
C ARG A 92 -3.13 5.01 -11.41
N TYR A 93 -2.72 4.62 -10.20
CA TYR A 93 -3.29 3.48 -9.48
C TYR A 93 -4.15 3.98 -8.34
N LYS A 94 -5.47 3.83 -8.45
CA LYS A 94 -6.42 4.17 -7.38
C LYS A 94 -6.76 2.92 -6.60
N LEU A 95 -6.84 3.03 -5.28
CA LEU A 95 -7.16 1.90 -4.41
C LEU A 95 -8.13 2.26 -3.30
N THR A 96 -8.91 1.27 -2.88
CA THR A 96 -9.74 1.31 -1.67
C THR A 96 -9.35 0.13 -0.80
N ILE A 97 -9.15 0.39 0.50
CA ILE A 97 -8.85 -0.63 1.48
C ILE A 97 -10.07 -0.81 2.39
N THR A 98 -10.55 -2.05 2.45
CA THR A 98 -11.65 -2.47 3.30
C THR A 98 -11.10 -3.40 4.39
N PRO A 99 -11.06 -2.96 5.66
CA PRO A 99 -10.66 -3.82 6.76
C PRO A 99 -11.63 -4.98 6.96
N ASN A 100 -11.13 -6.14 7.38
CA ASN A 100 -11.96 -7.31 7.70
C ASN A 100 -12.81 -7.11 8.96
N LYS A 101 -12.47 -6.11 9.79
CA LYS A 101 -13.20 -5.69 10.99
C LYS A 101 -13.60 -4.24 10.84
N MET A 102 -14.83 -3.91 11.23
CA MET A 102 -15.36 -2.54 11.18
C MET A 102 -15.37 -1.95 9.77
N ALA A 103 -15.64 -2.78 8.76
CA ALA A 103 -15.69 -2.38 7.35
C ALA A 103 -16.67 -1.22 7.07
N ASP A 104 -17.74 -1.10 7.87
CA ASP A 104 -18.72 -0.02 7.79
C ASP A 104 -18.31 1.25 8.54
N LYS A 105 -17.23 1.20 9.34
CA LYS A 105 -16.74 2.33 10.15
C LYS A 105 -15.42 2.89 9.64
N VAL A 106 -14.63 2.13 8.89
CA VAL A 106 -13.32 2.55 8.43
C VAL A 106 -13.29 2.51 6.91
N THR A 107 -12.95 3.64 6.30
CA THR A 107 -12.74 3.77 4.86
C THR A 107 -11.36 4.34 4.62
N ILE A 108 -10.58 3.67 3.79
CA ILE A 108 -9.26 4.11 3.37
C ILE A 108 -9.24 4.11 1.86
N THR A 109 -8.90 5.25 1.26
CA THR A 109 -8.76 5.38 -0.20
C THR A 109 -7.43 6.01 -0.51
N GLY A 110 -6.82 5.63 -1.63
CA GLY A 110 -5.57 6.25 -2.06
C GLY A 110 -5.37 6.26 -3.56
N GLU A 111 -4.37 7.03 -3.98
CA GLU A 111 -3.90 7.09 -5.35
C GLU A 111 -2.37 7.10 -5.38
N MET A 112 -1.79 6.29 -6.27
CA MET A 112 -0.36 6.17 -6.49
C MET A 112 0.01 6.54 -7.93
N TRP A 113 1.13 7.23 -8.09
CA TRP A 113 1.77 7.49 -9.39
C TRP A 113 3.28 7.62 -9.22
N MET A 114 3.99 7.67 -10.34
CA MET A 114 5.44 7.90 -10.38
C MET A 114 5.71 9.22 -11.10
N GLU A 115 6.57 10.06 -10.54
CA GLU A 115 7.08 11.28 -11.17
C GLU A 115 8.54 11.08 -11.58
N PRO A 116 8.98 11.49 -12.77
CA PRO A 116 10.39 11.43 -13.13
C PRO A 116 11.25 12.27 -12.17
N LYS A 117 12.41 11.76 -11.75
CA LYS A 117 13.35 12.48 -10.85
C LYS A 117 14.74 12.72 -11.47
N GLY A 118 14.88 12.51 -12.78
CA GLY A 118 16.17 12.56 -13.48
C GLY A 118 17.03 11.31 -13.25
N ASP A 119 18.10 11.16 -14.02
CA ASP A 119 19.09 10.07 -13.91
C ASP A 119 18.50 8.65 -13.88
N GLY A 120 17.41 8.43 -14.64
CA GLY A 120 16.71 7.14 -14.66
C GLY A 120 16.05 6.77 -13.33
N LYS A 121 15.69 7.75 -12.50
CA LYS A 121 15.00 7.56 -11.21
C LYS A 121 13.57 8.07 -11.26
N SER A 122 12.76 7.55 -10.34
CA SER A 122 11.38 7.99 -10.14
C SER A 122 11.14 8.39 -8.68
N ASN A 123 10.28 9.38 -8.49
CA ASN A 123 9.67 9.73 -7.23
C ASN A 123 8.30 9.05 -7.17
N ARG A 124 8.19 7.99 -6.39
CA ARG A 124 6.95 7.28 -6.15
C ARG A 124 6.10 8.07 -5.18
N VAL A 125 4.95 8.54 -5.64
CA VAL A 125 4.01 9.34 -4.87
C VAL A 125 2.79 8.53 -4.52
N PHE A 126 2.40 8.59 -3.25
CA PHE A 126 1.14 8.05 -2.78
C PHE A 126 0.37 9.06 -1.95
N THR A 127 -0.91 9.21 -2.24
CA THR A 127 -1.84 9.98 -1.42
C THR A 127 -2.90 9.07 -0.85
N CYS A 128 -3.33 9.34 0.38
CA CYS A 128 -4.27 8.52 1.10
C CYS A 128 -5.14 9.34 2.05
N SER A 129 -6.42 8.98 2.11
CA SER A 129 -7.40 9.50 3.06
C SER A 129 -7.88 8.36 3.94
N VAL A 130 -7.78 8.54 5.26
CA VAL A 130 -8.26 7.60 6.27
C VAL A 130 -9.43 8.23 7.01
N ASN A 131 -10.58 7.55 7.02
CA ASN A 131 -11.78 7.97 7.72
C ASN A 131 -12.24 6.87 8.68
N ALA A 132 -12.24 7.15 9.99
CA ALA A 132 -12.72 6.23 11.01
C ALA A 132 -13.88 6.82 11.82
N LYS A 133 -15.09 6.29 11.62
CA LYS A 133 -16.33 6.70 12.30
C LYS A 133 -16.57 5.88 13.57
N ILE A 134 -15.65 6.01 14.52
CA ILE A 134 -15.69 5.26 15.79
C ILE A 134 -15.66 6.24 16.96
N PHE A 135 -16.73 6.25 17.77
CA PHE A 135 -16.87 7.19 18.88
C PHE A 135 -15.71 7.03 19.88
N GLY A 136 -15.10 8.15 20.28
CA GLY A 136 -14.03 8.21 21.27
C GLY A 136 -12.63 7.77 20.80
N VAL A 137 -12.50 6.99 19.72
CA VAL A 137 -11.20 6.45 19.27
C VAL A 137 -10.90 6.63 17.77
N GLY A 138 -11.84 7.16 16.98
CA GLY A 138 -11.67 7.31 15.53
C GLY A 138 -10.41 8.07 15.13
N GLY A 139 -10.17 9.26 15.70
CA GLY A 139 -8.96 10.04 15.40
C GLY A 139 -7.65 9.35 15.82
N MET A 140 -7.69 8.52 16.88
CA MET A 140 -6.53 7.73 17.29
C MET A 140 -6.24 6.62 16.27
N LEU A 141 -7.27 5.96 15.75
CA LEU A 141 -7.14 4.96 14.70
C LEU A 141 -6.60 5.57 13.41
N GLU A 142 -7.17 6.71 12.96
CA GLU A 142 -6.72 7.43 11.77
C GLU A 142 -5.22 7.77 11.83
N LYS A 143 -4.79 8.35 12.95
CA LYS A 143 -3.38 8.70 13.19
C LYS A 143 -2.48 7.47 13.15
N LYS A 144 -2.85 6.41 13.87
CA LYS A 144 -2.06 5.17 13.94
C LYS A 144 -1.94 4.50 12.56
N THR A 145 -3.04 4.44 11.80
CA THR A 145 -3.01 3.92 10.42
C THR A 145 -2.04 4.69 9.53
N ILE A 146 -2.01 6.02 9.61
CA ILE A 146 -1.05 6.85 8.84
C ILE A 146 0.39 6.59 9.28
N GLU A 147 0.64 6.51 10.58
CA GLU A 147 1.97 6.21 11.13
C GLU A 147 2.49 4.85 10.64
N ASP A 148 1.67 3.81 10.73
CA ASP A 148 2.04 2.46 10.28
C ASP A 148 2.23 2.43 8.75
N MET A 149 1.38 3.10 7.98
CA MET A 149 1.51 3.19 6.53
C MET A 149 2.80 3.89 6.09
N LYS A 150 3.17 5.00 6.73
CA LYS A 150 4.46 5.69 6.48
C LYS A 150 5.63 4.74 6.75
N LYS A 151 5.61 4.04 7.88
CA LYS A 151 6.67 3.10 8.25
C LYS A 151 6.77 1.95 7.26
N SER A 152 5.66 1.31 6.91
CA SER A 152 5.65 0.22 5.91
C SER A 152 6.12 0.70 4.55
N TYR A 153 5.81 1.93 4.16
CA TYR A 153 6.23 2.46 2.86
C TYR A 153 7.73 2.78 2.80
N GLU A 154 8.32 3.24 3.89
CA GLU A 154 9.77 3.43 4.01
C GLU A 154 10.50 2.10 3.85
N VAL A 155 10.11 1.09 4.64
CA VAL A 155 10.67 -0.27 4.54
C VAL A 155 10.46 -0.85 3.13
N GLY A 156 9.28 -0.62 2.56
CA GLY A 156 8.95 -1.03 1.21
C GLY A 156 9.88 -0.40 0.18
N ALA A 157 10.15 0.91 0.28
CA ALA A 157 11.04 1.59 -0.66
C ALA A 157 12.50 1.13 -0.55
N GLU A 158 13.00 0.89 0.66
CA GLU A 158 14.32 0.29 0.85
C GLU A 158 14.40 -1.10 0.21
N PHE A 159 13.37 -1.93 0.39
CA PHE A 159 13.27 -3.25 -0.25
C PHE A 159 13.22 -3.13 -1.77
N THR A 160 12.35 -2.26 -2.31
CA THR A 160 12.20 -2.05 -3.75
C THR A 160 13.52 -1.68 -4.40
N ASN A 161 14.29 -0.76 -3.81
CA ASN A 161 15.58 -0.36 -4.36
C ASN A 161 16.63 -1.49 -4.33
N LYS A 162 16.58 -2.36 -3.32
CA LYS A 162 17.42 -3.58 -3.31
C LYS A 162 16.99 -4.55 -4.40
N TYR A 163 15.68 -4.75 -4.58
CA TYR A 163 15.14 -5.61 -5.64
C TYR A 163 15.48 -5.10 -7.05
N ILE A 164 15.37 -3.80 -7.29
CA ILE A 164 15.79 -3.15 -8.54
C ILE A 164 17.26 -3.46 -8.84
N ALA A 165 18.14 -3.25 -7.87
CA ALA A 165 19.57 -3.53 -8.03
C ALA A 165 19.86 -5.02 -8.25
N GLU A 166 19.18 -5.91 -7.54
CA GLU A 166 19.30 -7.38 -7.69
C GLU A 166 18.89 -7.85 -9.08
N LYS A 167 17.81 -7.30 -9.63
CA LYS A 167 17.24 -7.70 -10.92
C LYS A 167 17.81 -6.92 -12.11
N GLY A 168 18.65 -5.91 -11.87
CA GLY A 168 19.21 -5.06 -12.93
C GLY A 168 18.14 -4.25 -13.67
N LEU A 169 17.14 -3.76 -12.93
CA LEU A 169 16.04 -2.94 -13.43
C LEU A 169 16.37 -1.44 -13.38
#